data_AF-A0A7G5DJ56-F1
#
_entry.id   AF-A0A7G5DJ56-F1
#
_cell.length_a   1.000
_cell.length_b   1.000
_cell.length_c   1.000
_cell.angle_alpha   90.00
_cell.angle_beta   90.00
_cell.angle_gamma   90.00
#
_symmetry.space_group_name_H-M   'P 1'
#
loop_
_entity.id
_entity.type
_entity.pdbx_description
1 polymer ?
#
loop_
_entity_poly.entity_id
_entity_poly.type
_entity_poly.pdbx_seq_one_letter_code
_entity_poly.pdbx_strand_id
1 'polypeptide(L)'
;MSAYEFPALAIQDWLRVFCYDSYCADAMTSGLTNSKDTVLRWQLAVDTLYRLIASDLLHIPTLKADDLSAQKAAALDYIKSLAHHNPFSSDIEETSHWYLWDISATDRCHRLIEAYGIRDIPQGELSQGLVAALHNLFAENRVAWSDQPLIAVSADS
;
A
#
# COMPACT_ATOMS: atom_id res chain seq x y z
N MET A 1 20.12 -0.40 9.50
CA MET A 1 18.68 -0.04 9.44
C MET A 1 17.94 -1.01 10.34
N SER A 2 17.16 -0.52 11.29
CA SER A 2 16.33 -1.39 12.12
C SER A 2 15.19 -1.98 11.29
N ALA A 3 14.65 -3.14 11.69
CA ALA A 3 13.52 -3.77 11.01
C ALA A 3 12.30 -2.83 10.88
N TYR A 4 12.16 -1.84 11.77
CA TYR A 4 11.07 -0.86 11.78
C TYR A 4 11.23 0.24 10.72
N GLU A 5 12.45 0.54 10.26
CA GLU A 5 12.71 1.62 9.30
C GLU A 5 12.37 1.19 7.86
N PHE A 6 12.41 -0.11 7.58
CA PHE A 6 12.27 -0.63 6.23
C PHE A 6 10.83 -0.52 5.66
N PRO A 7 9.76 -0.92 6.40
CA PRO A 7 8.39 -0.70 5.93
C PRO A 7 8.04 0.79 5.80
N ALA A 8 8.59 1.61 6.70
CA ALA A 8 8.29 3.05 6.75
C ALA A 8 8.83 3.79 5.52
N LEU A 9 10.07 3.49 5.10
CA LEU A 9 10.66 4.06 3.89
C LEU A 9 9.93 3.63 2.63
N ALA A 10 9.57 2.35 2.53
CA ALA A 10 8.79 1.84 1.41
C ALA A 10 7.42 2.53 1.32
N ILE A 11 6.71 2.69 2.44
CA ILE A 11 5.45 3.41 2.50
C ILE A 11 5.63 4.87 2.05
N GLN A 12 6.66 5.57 2.54
CA GLN A 12 6.92 6.95 2.15
C GLN A 12 7.15 7.07 0.65
N ASP A 13 8.00 6.22 0.07
CA ASP A 13 8.32 6.26 -1.35
C ASP A 13 7.08 5.95 -2.21
N TRP A 14 6.23 5.00 -1.79
CA TRP A 14 4.96 4.75 -2.46
C TRP A 14 3.99 5.91 -2.37
N LEU A 15 3.82 6.53 -1.20
CA LEU A 15 2.98 7.72 -1.07
C LEU A 15 3.48 8.86 -1.94
N ARG A 16 4.80 9.03 -2.06
CA ARG A 16 5.40 9.99 -3.01
C ARG A 16 4.96 9.67 -4.44
N VAL A 17 5.12 8.42 -4.88
CA VAL A 17 4.77 7.96 -6.24
C VAL A 17 3.28 8.18 -6.54
N PHE A 18 2.37 7.76 -5.65
CA PHE A 18 0.93 7.91 -5.84
C PHE A 18 0.46 9.37 -5.86
N CYS A 19 1.22 10.29 -5.26
CA CYS A 19 0.96 11.72 -5.36
C CYS A 19 1.37 12.32 -6.72
N TYR A 20 2.03 11.57 -7.60
CA TYR A 20 2.37 12.01 -8.95
C TYR A 20 1.54 11.31 -10.03
N ASP A 21 1.22 10.03 -9.84
CA ASP A 21 0.47 9.24 -10.81
C ASP A 21 -0.34 8.13 -10.14
N SER A 22 -1.24 7.51 -10.88
CA SER A 22 -1.99 6.33 -10.44
C SER A 22 -1.31 5.06 -10.92
N TYR A 23 -1.36 4.01 -10.11
CA TYR A 23 -0.76 2.72 -10.45
C TYR A 23 -1.66 1.57 -10.05
N CYS A 24 -1.58 0.47 -10.79
CA CYS A 24 -2.17 -0.79 -10.37
C CYS A 24 -1.46 -1.40 -9.16
N ALA A 25 -2.09 -2.39 -8.53
CA ALA A 25 -1.56 -3.03 -7.32
C ALA A 25 -0.23 -3.73 -7.56
N ASP A 26 0.03 -4.24 -8.77
CA ASP A 26 1.29 -4.91 -9.12
C ASP A 26 2.52 -4.03 -8.85
N ALA A 27 2.41 -2.71 -9.04
CA ALA A 27 3.52 -1.80 -8.77
C ALA A 27 4.07 -2.02 -7.34
N MET A 28 3.19 -2.27 -6.37
CA MET A 28 3.54 -2.48 -4.96
C MET A 28 4.35 -3.75 -4.71
N THR A 29 4.31 -4.74 -5.61
CA THR A 29 5.09 -5.98 -5.51
C THR A 29 6.59 -5.73 -5.77
N SER A 30 6.93 -4.58 -6.36
CA SER A 30 8.30 -4.19 -6.75
C SER A 30 9.06 -3.40 -5.68
N GLY A 31 8.38 -2.93 -4.62
CA GLY A 31 8.97 -2.06 -3.57
C GLY A 31 10.07 -2.71 -2.72
N LEU A 32 10.39 -3.97 -2.98
CA LEU A 32 11.38 -4.78 -2.28
C LEU A 32 12.33 -5.46 -3.27
N THR A 33 13.18 -4.67 -3.93
CA THR A 33 14.16 -5.16 -4.91
C THR A 33 15.24 -6.07 -4.31
N ASN A 34 15.40 -6.05 -2.99
CA ASN A 34 16.50 -6.76 -2.31
C ASN A 34 16.12 -8.18 -1.85
N SER A 35 14.83 -8.55 -1.88
CA SER A 35 14.39 -9.89 -1.52
C SER A 35 14.04 -10.70 -2.76
N LYS A 36 14.60 -11.92 -2.85
CA LYS A 36 14.17 -12.92 -3.84
C LYS A 36 12.94 -13.70 -3.38
N ASP A 37 12.49 -13.50 -2.15
CA ASP A 37 11.31 -14.14 -1.59
C ASP A 37 10.04 -13.45 -2.13
N THR A 38 9.38 -14.13 -3.07
CA THR A 38 8.16 -13.66 -3.72
C THR A 38 6.97 -13.67 -2.77
N VAL A 39 6.89 -14.60 -1.82
CA VAL A 39 5.80 -14.66 -0.83
C VAL A 39 5.88 -13.46 0.12
N LEU A 40 7.08 -13.14 0.61
CA LEU A 40 7.29 -11.96 1.45
C LEU A 40 6.93 -10.67 0.70
N ARG A 41 7.33 -10.55 -0.57
CA ARG A 41 7.01 -9.38 -1.40
C ARG A 41 5.51 -9.24 -1.63
N TRP A 42 4.83 -10.35 -1.91
CA TRP A 42 3.37 -10.39 -2.04
C TRP A 42 2.70 -9.94 -0.74
N GLN A 43 3.10 -10.52 0.40
CA GLN A 43 2.53 -10.18 1.71
C GLN A 43 2.69 -8.70 2.04
N LEU A 44 3.88 -8.13 1.79
CA LEU A 44 4.15 -6.73 2.09
C LEU A 44 3.40 -5.78 1.16
N ALA A 45 3.18 -6.16 -0.11
CA ALA A 45 2.35 -5.38 -1.02
C ALA A 45 0.89 -5.34 -0.52
N VAL A 46 0.31 -6.49 -0.16
CA VAL A 46 -1.06 -6.58 0.39
C VAL A 46 -1.19 -5.76 1.67
N ASP A 47 -0.27 -5.95 2.63
CA ASP A 47 -0.33 -5.25 3.90
C ASP A 47 -0.19 -3.74 3.71
N THR A 48 0.71 -3.30 2.82
CA THR A 48 0.89 -1.87 2.54
C THR A 48 -0.37 -1.27 1.94
N LEU A 49 -0.92 -1.90 0.89
CA LEU A 49 -2.17 -1.45 0.27
C LEU A 49 -3.31 -1.39 1.30
N TYR A 50 -3.46 -2.42 2.12
CA TYR A 50 -4.47 -2.44 3.16
C TYR A 50 -4.31 -1.27 4.13
N ARG A 51 -3.10 -1.01 4.64
CA ARG A 51 -2.85 0.10 5.58
C ARG A 51 -3.22 1.45 4.97
N LEU A 52 -2.83 1.67 3.72
CA LEU A 52 -3.03 2.94 3.04
C LEU A 52 -4.49 3.19 2.67
N ILE A 53 -5.21 2.18 2.15
CA ILE A 53 -6.65 2.28 1.87
C ILE A 53 -7.45 2.41 3.18
N ALA A 54 -7.16 1.57 4.18
CA ALA A 54 -7.84 1.59 5.47
C ALA A 54 -7.62 2.91 6.22
N SER A 55 -6.56 3.65 5.92
CA SER A 55 -6.23 4.94 6.52
C SER A 55 -6.58 6.15 5.65
N ASP A 56 -7.34 5.94 4.57
CA ASP A 56 -7.81 7.01 3.67
C ASP A 56 -6.66 7.79 3.01
N LEU A 57 -5.56 7.10 2.69
CA LEU A 57 -4.42 7.66 1.96
C LEU A 57 -4.45 7.31 0.47
N LEU A 58 -5.02 6.15 0.12
CA LEU A 58 -5.24 5.75 -1.26
C LEU A 58 -6.73 5.48 -1.49
N HIS A 59 -7.15 5.52 -2.75
CA HIS A 59 -8.48 5.09 -3.18
C HIS A 59 -8.43 4.52 -4.61
N ILE A 60 -9.55 3.93 -5.05
CA ILE A 60 -9.70 3.35 -6.39
C ILE A 60 -10.77 4.16 -7.13
N PRO A 61 -10.41 5.10 -8.03
CA PRO A 61 -11.35 6.05 -8.62
C PRO A 61 -12.49 5.40 -9.42
N THR A 62 -12.25 4.22 -9.99
CA THR A 62 -13.21 3.50 -10.82
C THR A 62 -14.32 2.81 -10.01
N LEU A 63 -14.12 2.60 -8.71
CA LEU A 63 -15.14 2.08 -7.80
C LEU A 63 -16.14 3.20 -7.50
N LYS A 64 -17.11 3.39 -8.39
CA LYS A 64 -18.24 4.28 -8.17
C LYS A 64 -19.13 3.71 -7.08
N ALA A 65 -19.23 4.41 -5.95
CA ALA A 65 -20.28 4.18 -4.96
C ALA A 65 -20.84 5.51 -4.47
N ASP A 66 -22.07 5.45 -3.94
CA ASP A 66 -22.86 6.61 -3.55
C ASP A 66 -22.25 7.41 -2.38
N ASP A 67 -21.37 6.78 -1.59
CA ASP A 67 -20.60 7.43 -0.54
C ASP A 67 -19.18 6.86 -0.40
N LEU A 68 -18.30 7.64 0.25
CA LEU A 68 -16.88 7.32 0.45
C LEU A 68 -16.66 6.06 1.30
N SER A 69 -17.58 5.74 2.21
CA SER A 69 -17.47 4.55 3.07
C SER A 69 -17.67 3.27 2.25
N ALA A 70 -18.64 3.27 1.34
CA ALA A 70 -18.88 2.17 0.42
C ALA A 70 -17.72 1.98 -0.57
N GLN A 71 -17.15 3.07 -1.09
CA GLN A 71 -15.97 3.00 -1.97
C GLN A 71 -14.77 2.38 -1.24
N LYS A 72 -14.52 2.83 0.00
CA LYS A 72 -13.47 2.26 0.85
C LYS A 72 -13.70 0.78 1.15
N ALA A 73 -14.92 0.38 1.47
CA ALA A 73 -15.25 -1.02 1.73
C ALA A 73 -14.97 -1.90 0.50
N ALA A 74 -15.41 -1.48 -0.69
CA ALA A 74 -15.15 -2.18 -1.94
C ALA A 74 -13.65 -2.27 -2.26
N ALA A 75 -12.91 -1.18 -2.03
CA ALA A 75 -11.45 -1.20 -2.19
C ALA A 75 -10.77 -2.19 -1.22
N LEU A 76 -11.20 -2.24 0.04
CA LEU A 76 -10.69 -3.20 1.02
C LEU A 76 -11.02 -4.65 0.65
N ASP A 77 -12.20 -4.91 0.10
CA ASP A 77 -12.57 -6.25 -0.38
C ASP A 77 -11.72 -6.68 -1.59
N TYR A 78 -11.36 -5.74 -2.46
CA TYR A 78 -10.39 -6.02 -3.51
C TYR A 78 -9.00 -6.33 -2.98
N ILE A 79 -8.50 -5.59 -1.97
CA ILE A 79 -7.20 -5.95 -1.35
C ILE A 79 -7.24 -7.35 -0.73
N LYS A 80 -8.36 -7.77 -0.13
CA LYS A 80 -8.52 -9.15 0.35
C LYS A 80 -8.48 -10.15 -0.81
N SER A 81 -9.12 -9.84 -1.94
CA SER A 81 -9.03 -10.68 -3.15
C SER A 81 -7.58 -10.83 -3.62
N LEU A 82 -6.79 -9.76 -3.63
CA LEU A 82 -5.36 -9.81 -4.02
C LEU A 82 -4.54 -10.73 -3.10
N ALA A 83 -4.93 -10.91 -1.85
CA ALA A 83 -4.26 -11.85 -0.95
C ALA A 83 -4.47 -13.32 -1.36
N HIS A 84 -5.43 -13.61 -2.24
CA HIS A 84 -5.69 -14.95 -2.76
C HIS A 84 -5.10 -15.20 -4.15
N HIS A 85 -4.57 -14.17 -4.83
CA HIS A 85 -4.01 -14.30 -6.18
C HIS A 85 -2.52 -14.01 -6.21
N ASN A 86 -1.72 -14.95 -6.71
CA ASN A 86 -0.27 -14.84 -6.69
C ASN A 86 0.23 -13.93 -7.84
N PRO A 87 0.79 -12.73 -7.54
CA PRO A 87 1.28 -11.82 -8.57
C PRO A 87 2.51 -12.34 -9.32
N PHE A 88 3.15 -13.40 -8.83
CA PHE A 88 4.33 -14.03 -9.42
C PHE A 88 4.02 -15.36 -10.09
N SER A 89 2.73 -15.73 -10.21
CA SER A 89 2.30 -16.92 -10.92
C SER A 89 2.66 -16.84 -12.41
N SER A 90 2.90 -18.00 -13.04
CA SER A 90 2.94 -18.08 -14.51
C SER A 90 1.55 -18.05 -15.14
N ASP A 91 0.49 -18.20 -14.34
CA ASP A 91 -0.88 -18.12 -14.78
C ASP A 91 -1.30 -16.66 -14.98
N ILE A 92 -1.79 -16.35 -16.18
CA ILE A 92 -2.24 -15.02 -16.56
C ILE A 92 -3.51 -14.63 -15.80
N GLU A 93 -4.38 -15.60 -15.49
CA GLU A 93 -5.61 -15.32 -14.74
C GLU A 93 -5.26 -14.81 -13.36
N GLU A 94 -4.38 -15.52 -12.64
CA GLU A 94 -3.85 -15.14 -11.33
C GLU A 94 -3.18 -13.75 -11.33
N THR A 95 -2.28 -13.51 -12.28
CA THR A 95 -1.55 -12.23 -12.34
C THR A 95 -2.44 -11.07 -12.76
N SER A 96 -3.46 -11.29 -13.60
CA SER A 96 -4.36 -10.24 -14.09
C SER A 96 -5.11 -9.52 -12.96
N HIS A 97 -5.37 -10.19 -11.84
CA HIS A 97 -6.02 -9.59 -10.68
C HIS A 97 -5.28 -8.37 -10.14
N TRP A 98 -3.95 -8.33 -10.27
CA TRP A 98 -3.11 -7.24 -9.78
C TRP A 98 -3.06 -6.02 -10.69
N TYR A 99 -3.55 -6.15 -11.93
CA TYR A 99 -3.59 -5.10 -12.95
C TYR A 99 -4.99 -4.51 -13.15
N LEU A 100 -6.00 -5.01 -12.43
CA LEU A 100 -7.41 -4.70 -12.68
C LEU A 100 -7.72 -3.20 -12.57
N TRP A 101 -7.27 -2.55 -11.49
CA TRP A 101 -7.68 -1.19 -11.15
C TRP A 101 -6.50 -0.29 -10.81
N ASP A 102 -6.61 0.95 -11.28
CA ASP A 102 -5.72 2.04 -10.88
C ASP A 102 -6.03 2.49 -9.45
N ILE A 103 -4.98 2.67 -8.69
CA ILE A 103 -5.00 3.17 -7.31
C ILE A 103 -4.38 4.57 -7.33
N SER A 104 -5.04 5.51 -6.67
CA SER A 104 -4.66 6.93 -6.66
C SER A 104 -4.53 7.46 -5.23
N ALA A 105 -3.71 8.49 -5.04
CA ALA A 105 -3.65 9.21 -3.78
C ALA A 105 -4.95 9.98 -3.50
N THR A 106 -5.40 9.98 -2.24
CA THR A 106 -6.46 10.88 -1.78
C THR A 106 -5.92 12.28 -1.53
N ASP A 107 -6.81 13.28 -1.41
CA ASP A 107 -6.43 14.62 -0.97
C ASP A 107 -5.74 14.60 0.41
N ARG A 108 -6.09 13.64 1.28
CA ARG A 108 -5.45 13.48 2.58
C ARG A 108 -3.99 13.08 2.43
N CYS A 109 -3.68 12.16 1.51
CA CYS A 109 -2.31 11.78 1.20
C CYS A 109 -1.51 12.97 0.66
N HIS A 110 -2.07 13.74 -0.29
CA HIS A 110 -1.42 14.95 -0.81
C HIS A 110 -1.07 15.95 0.31
N ARG A 111 -2.03 16.26 1.20
CA ARG A 111 -1.78 17.14 2.35
C ARG A 111 -0.72 16.60 3.29
N LEU A 112 -0.70 15.29 3.52
CA LEU A 112 0.29 14.64 4.39
C LEU A 112 1.70 14.75 3.81
N ILE A 113 1.87 14.45 2.53
CA ILE A 113 3.14 14.54 1.81
C ILE A 113 3.68 15.98 1.76
N GLU A 114 2.81 16.96 1.55
CA GLU A 114 3.15 18.38 1.57
C GLU A 114 3.59 18.85 2.97
N ALA A 115 2.82 18.50 4.01
CA ALA A 115 3.08 18.92 5.39
C ALA A 115 4.45 18.45 5.93
N TYR A 116 4.97 17.33 5.43
CA TYR A 116 6.26 16.77 5.83
C TYR A 116 7.38 17.00 4.81
N GLY A 117 7.15 17.80 3.77
CA GLY A 117 8.19 18.18 2.80
C GLY A 117 8.80 17.02 2.04
N ILE A 118 8.06 15.91 1.84
CA ILE A 118 8.61 14.65 1.28
C ILE A 118 9.12 14.80 -0.15
N ARG A 119 8.66 15.82 -0.87
CA ARG A 119 9.12 16.17 -2.22
C ARG A 119 10.57 16.65 -2.23
N ASP A 120 11.02 17.29 -1.16
CA ASP A 120 12.36 17.87 -1.05
C ASP A 120 13.36 16.91 -0.40
N ILE A 121 12.87 15.80 0.17
CA ILE A 121 13.69 14.76 0.78
C ILE A 121 14.26 13.85 -0.32
N PRO A 122 15.58 13.62 -0.36
CA PRO A 122 16.20 12.69 -1.30
C PRO A 122 15.54 11.30 -1.27
N GLN A 123 15.43 10.66 -2.43
CA GLN A 123 14.90 9.29 -2.49
C GLN A 123 15.78 8.36 -1.64
N GLY A 124 15.13 7.51 -0.82
CA GLY A 124 15.82 6.63 0.12
C GLY A 124 16.09 7.25 1.50
N GLU A 125 15.85 8.54 1.70
CA GLU A 125 15.90 9.17 3.04
C GLU A 125 14.52 9.19 3.70
N LEU A 126 14.46 8.80 4.97
CA LEU A 126 13.22 8.65 5.73
C LEU A 126 12.87 9.91 6.53
N SER A 127 11.68 10.47 6.31
CA SER A 127 11.14 11.56 7.12
C SER A 127 10.62 11.04 8.46
N GLN A 128 11.37 11.26 9.53
CA GLN A 128 10.94 10.84 10.88
C GLN A 128 9.59 11.46 11.29
N GLY A 129 9.31 12.70 10.83
CA GLY A 129 8.04 13.36 11.08
C GLY A 129 6.86 12.65 10.42
N LEU A 130 7.02 12.23 9.16
CA LEU A 130 6.00 11.46 8.44
C LEU A 130 5.77 10.10 9.10
N VAL A 131 6.83 9.40 9.50
CA VAL A 131 6.72 8.10 10.14
C VAL A 131 5.88 8.18 11.41
N ALA A 132 6.16 9.14 12.28
CA ALA A 132 5.36 9.38 13.48
C ALA A 132 3.88 9.69 13.13
N ALA A 133 3.64 10.47 12.08
CA ALA A 133 2.29 10.79 11.62
C ALA A 133 1.55 9.56 11.10
N LEU A 134 2.22 8.69 10.33
CA LEU A 134 1.66 7.45 9.83
C LEU A 134 1.32 6.47 10.96
N HIS A 135 2.17 6.35 11.98
CA HIS A 135 1.88 5.55 13.16
C HIS A 135 0.61 6.03 13.88
N ASN A 136 0.49 7.34 14.11
CA ASN A 136 -0.70 7.91 14.74
C ASN A 136 -1.94 7.69 13.88
N LEU A 137 -1.83 7.97 12.57
CA LEU A 137 -2.91 7.79 11.62
C LEU A 137 -3.41 6.34 11.56
N PHE A 138 -2.50 5.37 11.54
CA PHE A 138 -2.87 3.96 11.49
C PHE A 138 -3.53 3.54 12.81
N ALA A 139 -3.01 4.00 13.96
CA ALA A 139 -3.63 3.77 15.25
C ALA A 139 -5.07 4.34 15.33
N GLU A 140 -5.30 5.57 14.84
CA GLU A 140 -6.63 6.19 14.75
C GLU A 140 -7.60 5.35 13.91
N ASN A 141 -7.11 4.75 12.82
CA ASN A 141 -7.90 3.90 11.93
C ASN A 141 -7.93 2.42 12.37
N ARG A 142 -7.40 2.08 13.56
CA ARG A 142 -7.29 0.70 14.08
C ARG A 142 -6.55 -0.26 13.15
N VAL A 143 -5.58 0.28 12.42
CA VAL A 143 -4.68 -0.45 11.54
C VAL A 143 -3.38 -0.71 12.28
N ALA A 144 -3.00 -1.98 12.41
CA ALA A 144 -1.79 -2.33 13.15
C ALA A 144 -0.52 -2.04 12.33
N TRP A 145 0.44 -1.35 12.97
CA TRP A 145 1.84 -1.41 12.56
C TRP A 145 2.43 -2.70 13.14
N SER A 146 2.52 -3.73 12.32
CA SER A 146 2.77 -5.11 12.76
C SER A 146 3.69 -5.81 11.76
N ASP A 147 4.61 -6.60 12.30
CA ASP A 147 5.45 -7.52 11.53
C ASP A 147 4.70 -8.82 11.15
N GLN A 148 3.54 -9.07 11.79
CA GLN A 148 2.62 -10.13 11.39
C GLN A 148 1.68 -9.65 10.27
N PRO A 149 1.34 -10.53 9.30
CA PRO A 149 0.38 -10.25 8.24
C PRO A 149 -0.93 -9.63 8.75
N LEU A 150 -1.41 -8.57 8.09
CA LEU A 150 -2.74 -8.02 8.35
C LEU A 150 -3.81 -8.82 7.60
N ILE A 151 -3.49 -9.25 6.39
CA ILE A 151 -4.27 -10.19 5.58
C ILE A 151 -3.29 -11.26 5.12
N ALA A 152 -3.47 -12.50 5.59
CA ALA A 152 -2.59 -13.60 5.21
C ALA A 152 -2.76 -13.92 3.72
N VAL A 153 -1.65 -13.97 2.98
CA VAL A 153 -1.67 -14.44 1.60
C VAL A 153 -1.88 -15.95 1.52
N SER A 154 -2.64 -16.39 0.52
CA SER A 154 -2.77 -17.82 0.18
C SER A 154 -1.60 -18.22 -0.70
N ALA A 155 -0.40 -18.25 -0.10
CA ALA A 155 0.73 -18.90 -0.73
C ALA A 155 0.45 -20.41 -0.69
N ASP A 156 -0.04 -20.96 -1.79
CA ASP A 156 -0.24 -22.41 -1.92
C ASP A 156 1.03 -23.14 -1.46
N SER A 157 0.83 -24.04 -0.49
CA SER A 157 1.83 -24.99 0.02
C SER A 157 2.12 -26.12 -0.95
#